data_AF-A0AA35R4J5-F1
#
_entry.id   AF-A0AA35R4J5-F1
#
_cell.length_a   1.000
_cell.length_b   1.000
_cell.length_c   1.000
_cell.angle_alpha   90.00
_cell.angle_beta   90.00
_cell.angle_gamma   90.00
#
_symmetry.space_group_name_H-M   'P 1'
#
loop_
_entity.id
_entity.type
_entity.pdbx_description
1 polymer ?
#
loop_
_entity_poly.entity_id
_entity_poly.type
_entity_poly.pdbx_seq_one_letter_code
_entity_poly.pdbx_strand_id
1 'polypeptide(L)'
;VADILPLVKSRDQKGLKGLSVVGRLSVISEPFRNGPDFMVILRITDTSDTSAHCHLITQSPELLCLPRVMKLFEVYAFTHLKSAIMNKGREDEATVLTTTS
;
A
#
# COMPACT_ATOMS: atom_id res chain seq x y z
N VAL A 1 15.08 -7.60 12.04
CA VAL A 1 13.82 -6.82 12.12
C VAL A 1 13.98 -5.71 11.10
N ALA A 2 13.20 -5.70 10.01
CA ALA A 2 13.28 -4.60 9.05
C ALA A 2 12.94 -3.30 9.80
N ASP A 3 13.69 -2.23 9.57
CA ASP A 3 13.39 -0.91 10.13
C ASP A 3 11.96 -0.54 9.71
N ILE A 4 11.01 -0.68 10.64
CA ILE A 4 9.63 -0.23 10.46
C ILE A 4 9.69 1.28 10.60
N LEU A 5 9.86 1.95 9.47
CA LEU A 5 9.71 3.39 9.45
C LEU A 5 8.21 3.68 9.65
N PRO A 6 7.86 4.66 10.50
CA PRO A 6 6.53 5.25 10.45
C PRO A 6 6.18 5.57 8.99
N LEU A 7 4.90 5.67 8.63
CA LEU A 7 4.47 6.12 7.28
C LEU A 7 5.01 7.51 6.86
N VAL A 8 5.96 8.07 7.62
CA VAL A 8 6.68 9.31 7.39
C VAL A 8 8.09 9.04 6.86
N LYS A 9 8.26 9.30 5.56
CA LYS A 9 9.49 9.59 4.78
C LYS A 9 10.74 8.74 5.10
N SER A 10 10.89 7.60 4.41
CA SER A 10 12.23 7.04 4.18
C SER A 10 12.95 7.86 3.11
N ARG A 11 14.07 8.50 3.47
CA ARG A 11 14.97 9.17 2.52
C ARG A 11 15.65 8.10 1.66
N ASP A 12 15.64 8.27 0.33
CA ASP A 12 16.31 7.37 -0.62
C ASP A 12 17.80 7.19 -0.26
N GLN A 13 18.17 5.98 0.20
CA GLN A 13 19.55 5.50 0.16
C GLN A 13 19.74 4.76 -1.16
N LYS A 14 20.67 5.27 -1.98
CA LYS A 14 21.01 4.80 -3.33
C LYS A 14 21.04 3.25 -3.42
N GLY A 15 20.05 2.69 -4.14
CA GLY A 15 20.00 1.27 -4.51
C GLY A 15 18.63 0.62 -4.26
N LEU A 16 17.61 0.98 -5.06
CA LEU A 16 16.28 0.32 -5.18
C LEU A 16 15.75 -0.36 -3.89
N LYS A 17 15.57 0.40 -2.80
CA LYS A 17 14.83 -0.08 -1.64
C LYS A 17 13.37 0.34 -1.79
N GLY A 18 12.54 -0.57 -2.31
CA GLY A 18 11.10 -0.41 -2.20
C GLY A 18 10.70 -0.30 -0.72
N LEU A 19 9.73 0.56 -0.44
CA LEU A 19 9.18 0.76 0.90
C LEU A 19 8.57 -0.54 1.40
N SER A 20 8.74 -0.79 2.70
CA SER A 20 8.06 -1.88 3.39
C SER A 20 7.22 -1.29 4.50
N VAL A 21 5.96 -1.72 4.60
CA VAL A 21 4.99 -1.25 5.59
C VAL A 21 4.40 -2.45 6.29
N VAL A 22 4.38 -2.39 7.62
CA VAL A 22 3.68 -3.35 8.47
C VAL A 22 2.56 -2.60 9.17
N GLY A 23 1.33 -3.08 9.06
CA GLY A 23 0.22 -2.41 9.69
C GLY A 23 -1.06 -3.24 9.67
N ARG A 24 -2.04 -2.75 10.42
CA ARG A 24 -3.36 -3.33 10.52
C ARG A 24 -4.18 -2.93 9.28
N LEU A 25 -4.76 -3.93 8.60
CA LEU A 25 -5.66 -3.70 7.49
C LEU A 25 -7.01 -3.20 8.03
N SER A 26 -7.45 -2.01 7.62
CA SER A 26 -8.74 -1.44 8.04
C SER A 26 -9.77 -1.34 6.92
N VAL A 27 -9.33 -1.32 5.66
CA VAL A 27 -10.20 -1.33 4.48
C VAL A 27 -9.58 -2.18 3.40
N ILE A 28 -10.40 -2.93 2.69
CA ILE A 28 -10.06 -3.63 1.45
C ILE A 28 -11.21 -3.48 0.46
N SER A 29 -10.92 -3.04 -0.76
CA SER A 29 -11.90 -3.00 -1.84
C SER A 29 -12.02 -4.35 -2.53
N GLU A 30 -13.16 -4.61 -3.16
CA GLU A 30 -13.23 -5.65 -4.19
C GLU A 30 -12.24 -5.32 -5.31
N PRO A 31 -11.65 -6.34 -5.98
CA PRO A 31 -10.81 -6.10 -7.15
C PRO A 31 -11.63 -5.54 -8.31
N PHE A 32 -11.14 -4.50 -8.97
CA PHE A 32 -11.80 -3.89 -10.12
C PHE A 32 -10.79 -3.62 -11.25
N ARG A 33 -11.30 -3.47 -12.48
CA ARG A 33 -10.47 -3.10 -13.63
C ARG A 33 -10.14 -1.61 -13.62
N ASN A 34 -8.88 -1.28 -13.90
CA ASN A 34 -8.39 0.07 -14.09
C ASN A 34 -7.54 0.11 -15.36
N GLY A 35 -8.19 0.29 -16.52
CA GLY A 35 -7.53 0.21 -17.83
C GLY A 35 -7.09 -1.23 -18.17
N PRO A 36 -5.82 -1.46 -18.58
CA PRO A 36 -5.30 -2.80 -18.83
C PRO A 36 -5.04 -3.60 -17.53
N ASP A 37 -4.97 -2.91 -16.39
CA ASP A 37 -4.60 -3.49 -15.11
C ASP A 37 -5.84 -3.80 -14.26
N PHE A 38 -5.65 -4.65 -13.27
CA PHE A 38 -6.56 -4.85 -12.15
C PHE A 38 -6.00 -4.19 -10.91
N MET A 39 -6.89 -3.64 -10.08
CA MET A 39 -6.51 -2.89 -8.90
C MET A 39 -7.34 -3.29 -7.67
N VAL A 40 -6.68 -3.30 -6.51
CA VAL A 40 -7.30 -3.38 -5.18
C VAL A 40 -6.78 -2.22 -4.34
N ILE A 41 -7.69 -1.55 -3.64
CA ILE A 41 -7.35 -0.46 -2.72
C ILE A 41 -7.45 -0.99 -1.29
N LEU A 42 -6.38 -0.81 -0.54
CA LEU A 42 -6.28 -1.13 0.88
C LEU A 42 -6.09 0.14 1.70
N ARG A 43 -6.56 0.12 2.95
CA ARG A 43 -6.12 1.08 3.97
C ARG A 43 -5.35 0.33 5.05
N ILE A 44 -4.12 0.77 5.30
CA ILE A 44 -3.23 0.18 6.28
C ILE A 44 -2.96 1.24 7.34
N THR A 45 -3.15 0.88 8.61
CA THR A 45 -2.86 1.75 9.75
C THR A 45 -1.67 1.17 10.52
N ASP A 46 -0.62 1.97 10.69
CA ASP A 46 0.57 1.57 11.44
C ASP A 46 0.37 1.73 12.97
N THR A 47 1.39 1.42 13.75
CA THR A 47 1.35 1.52 15.23
C THR A 47 1.34 2.95 15.76
N SER A 48 1.55 3.95 14.89
CA SER A 48 1.48 5.38 15.23
C SER A 48 0.10 5.99 14.93
N ASP A 49 -0.90 5.14 14.68
CA ASP A 49 -2.24 5.51 14.19
C ASP A 49 -2.22 6.28 12.86
N THR A 50 -1.09 6.25 12.14
CA THR A 50 -0.99 6.84 10.82
C THR A 50 -1.57 5.86 9.81
N SER A 51 -2.46 6.34 8.94
CA SER A 51 -3.09 5.53 7.91
C SER A 51 -2.59 5.92 6.52
N ALA A 52 -2.37 4.92 5.66
CA ALA A 52 -2.03 5.11 4.25
C ALA A 52 -2.96 4.30 3.35
N HIS A 53 -3.20 4.84 2.16
CA HIS A 53 -3.86 4.11 1.09
C HIS A 53 -2.80 3.30 0.35
N CYS A 54 -3.06 2.01 0.14
CA CYS A 54 -2.18 1.15 -0.65
C CYS A 54 -2.94 0.61 -1.86
N HIS A 55 -2.41 0.83 -3.06
CA HIS A 55 -2.98 0.31 -4.29
C HIS A 55 -2.13 -0.86 -4.78
N LEU A 56 -2.74 -2.04 -4.81
CA LEU A 56 -2.15 -3.23 -5.41
C LEU A 56 -2.58 -3.27 -6.87
N ILE A 57 -1.64 -3.21 -7.80
CA ILE A 57 -1.90 -3.15 -9.24
C ILE A 57 -1.25 -4.37 -9.91
N THR A 58 -1.98 -5.06 -10.77
CA THR A 58 -1.47 -6.23 -11.50
C THR A 58 -2.17 -6.41 -12.83
N GLN A 59 -1.46 -6.93 -13.83
CA GLN A 59 -2.06 -7.37 -15.11
C GLN A 59 -2.61 -8.80 -15.02
N SER A 60 -2.26 -9.53 -13.97
CA SER A 60 -2.59 -10.92 -13.71
C SER A 60 -3.69 -11.04 -12.66
N PRO A 61 -4.97 -11.23 -13.04
CA PRO A 61 -6.09 -11.27 -12.10
C PRO A 61 -6.00 -12.39 -11.06
N GLU A 62 -5.28 -13.47 -11.37
CA GLU A 62 -4.98 -14.55 -10.44
C GLU A 62 -4.16 -14.11 -9.22
N LEU A 63 -3.33 -13.06 -9.35
CA LEU A 63 -2.55 -12.51 -8.23
C LEU A 63 -3.41 -11.71 -7.25
N LEU A 64 -4.65 -11.38 -7.62
CA LEU A 64 -5.64 -10.75 -6.74
C LEU A 64 -6.36 -11.76 -5.84
N CYS A 65 -5.98 -13.04 -5.87
CA CYS A 65 -6.49 -14.02 -4.91
C CYS A 65 -6.06 -13.71 -3.47
N LEU A 66 -4.87 -13.12 -3.29
CA LEU A 66 -4.32 -12.76 -1.98
C LEU A 66 -5.20 -11.75 -1.24
N PRO A 67 -5.57 -10.60 -1.83
CA PRO A 67 -6.56 -9.70 -1.25
C PRO A 67 -7.86 -10.38 -0.80
N ARG A 68 -8.37 -11.38 -1.53
CA ARG A 68 -9.65 -12.04 -1.19
C ARG A 68 -9.63 -12.84 0.11
N VAL A 69 -8.45 -13.26 0.56
CA VAL A 69 -8.28 -14.04 1.81
C VAL A 69 -7.77 -13.18 2.97
N MET A 70 -7.45 -11.91 2.71
CA MET A 70 -7.08 -10.97 3.76
C MET A 70 -8.29 -10.61 4.62
N LYS A 71 -8.08 -10.53 5.94
CA LYS A 71 -9.12 -10.18 6.90
C LYS A 71 -8.89 -8.79 7.46
N LEU A 72 -9.99 -8.06 7.64
CA LEU A 72 -9.96 -6.79 8.34
C LEU A 72 -9.44 -6.98 9.76
N PHE A 73 -8.74 -5.96 10.24
CA PHE A 73 -8.12 -5.86 11.56
C PHE A 73 -6.93 -6.80 11.85
N GLU A 74 -6.54 -7.63 10.88
CA GLU A 74 -5.28 -8.38 10.93
C GLU A 74 -4.08 -7.53 10.48
N VAL A 75 -2.88 -7.96 10.92
CA VAL A 75 -1.61 -7.27 10.63
C VAL A 75 -0.94 -7.96 9.45
N TYR A 76 -0.56 -7.17 8.45
CA TYR A 76 0.12 -7.64 7.25
C TYR A 76 1.41 -6.85 7.02
N ALA A 77 2.39 -7.52 6.42
CA ALA A 77 3.62 -6.91 5.93
C ALA A 77 3.55 -6.79 4.41
N PHE A 78 3.62 -5.57 3.90
CA PHE A 78 3.67 -5.25 2.49
C PHE A 78 5.06 -4.76 2.15
N THR A 79 5.72 -5.39 1.19
CA THR A 79 7.10 -5.08 0.80
C THR A 79 7.14 -4.62 -0.65
N HIS A 80 8.25 -3.97 -1.05
CA HIS A 80 8.44 -3.50 -2.43
C HIS A 80 7.36 -2.49 -2.89
N LEU A 81 6.92 -1.63 -1.98
CA LEU A 81 6.00 -0.53 -2.26
C LEU A 81 6.75 0.69 -2.82
N LYS A 82 6.09 1.46 -3.66
CA LYS A 82 6.50 2.80 -4.11
C LYS A 82 5.56 3.83 -3.47
N SER A 83 6.08 4.91 -2.89
CA SER A 83 5.22 5.99 -2.37
C SER A 83 5.04 7.09 -3.40
N ALA A 84 3.82 7.58 -3.54
CA ALA A 84 3.49 8.83 -4.21
C ALA A 84 2.62 9.69 -3.29
N ILE A 85 2.77 11.00 -3.39
CA ILE A 85 1.84 11.95 -2.75
C ILE A 85 0.79 12.31 -3.79
N MET A 86 -0.45 11.91 -3.57
CA MET A 86 -1.60 12.38 -4.35
C MET A 86 -2.08 13.72 -3.82
N ASN A 87 -2.54 14.59 -4.72
CA ASN A 87 -3.11 15.90 -4.38
C ASN A 87 -2.19 16.80 -3.53
N LYS A 88 -0.88 16.79 -3.83
CA LYS A 88 0.11 17.55 -3.07
C LYS A 88 -0.25 19.04 -2.98
N GLY A 89 -0.30 19.56 -1.75
CA GLY A 89 -0.63 20.96 -1.45
C GLY A 89 -2.13 21.29 -1.48
N ARG A 90 -3.00 20.28 -1.44
CA ARG A 90 -4.46 20.42 -1.34
C ARG A 90 -4.98 19.83 -0.02
N GLU A 91 -6.21 20.19 0.35
CA GLU A 91 -6.88 19.68 1.57
C GLU A 91 -7.06 18.15 1.55
N ASP A 92 -7.05 17.53 0.37
CA ASP A 92 -7.18 16.10 0.13
C ASP A 92 -5.83 15.40 -0.17
N GLU A 93 -4.71 15.98 0.28
CA GLU A 93 -3.40 15.36 0.18
C GLU A 93 -3.37 13.99 0.86
N ALA A 94 -2.96 12.95 0.13
CA ALA A 94 -2.90 11.58 0.64
C ALA A 94 -1.61 10.88 0.18
N THR A 95 -1.00 10.12 1.08
CA THR A 95 0.09 9.22 0.72
C THR A 95 -0.50 7.94 0.14
N VAL A 96 -0.09 7.62 -1.10
CA VAL A 96 -0.49 6.40 -1.80
C VAL A 96 0.73 5.52 -1.99
N LEU A 97 0.61 4.29 -1.52
CA LEU A 97 1.62 3.24 -1.63
C LEU A 97 1.22 2.30 -2.76
N THR A 98 2.00 2.20 -3.82
CA THR A 98 1.69 1.33 -4.96
C THR A 98 2.66 0.17 -5.04
N THR A 99 2.18 -1.00 -5.45
CA THR A 99 3.04 -2.08 -5.92
C THR A 99 2.50 -2.62 -7.24
N THR A 100 3.41 -3.03 -8.11
CA THR A 100 3.11 -3.56 -9.42
C THR A 100 3.89 -4.85 -9.58
N SER A 101 3.16 -5.94 -9.80
CA SER A 101 3.72 -7.24 -10.22
C SER A 101 3.86 -7.29 -11.73
#